data_AF-A0A7Y7IYN8-F1
#
_entry.id   AF-A0A7Y7IYN8-F1
#
_cell.length_a   1.000
_cell.length_b   1.000
_cell.length_c   1.000
_cell.angle_alpha   90.00
_cell.angle_beta   90.00
_cell.angle_gamma   90.00
#
_symmetry.space_group_name_H-M   'P 1'
#
loop_
_entity.id
_entity.type
_entity.pdbx_description
1 polymer ?
#
loop_
_entity_poly.entity_id
_entity_poly.type
_entity_poly.pdbx_seq_one_letter_code
_entity_poly.pdbx_strand_id
1 'polypeptide(L)'
;KVEAQPTDVPVGGLRAMGRLVHENLCRAIDAMARRDSEGAVAVWYSDAAIDELYTAMFRELVTYMMEDPRTIRSCTHLLFIAKNLERIGDHATNIAERVYYAATGEMLPADRPRGSAKAAK
;
A
#
# COMPACT_ATOMS: atom_id res chain seq x y z
N LYS A 1 20.37 18.09 24.08
CA LYS A 1 20.12 18.05 22.62
C LYS A 1 20.64 16.68 22.16
N VAL A 2 19.75 15.69 22.00
CA VAL A 2 20.15 14.35 21.59
C VAL A 2 20.30 14.39 20.08
N GLU A 3 21.52 14.53 19.59
CA GLU A 3 21.82 14.34 18.18
C GLU A 3 21.55 12.86 17.85
N ALA A 4 20.45 12.60 17.16
CA ALA A 4 20.16 11.29 16.63
C ALA A 4 21.25 10.97 15.59
N GLN A 5 22.11 10.01 15.92
CA GLN A 5 23.00 9.45 14.91
C GLN A 5 22.16 8.88 13.76
N PRO A 6 22.61 9.01 12.50
CA PRO A 6 21.91 8.40 11.38
C PRO A 6 21.97 6.89 11.57
N THR A 7 20.84 6.32 12.02
CA THR A 7 20.64 4.88 11.99
C THR A 7 20.29 4.55 10.55
N ASP A 8 21.17 3.80 9.88
CA ASP A 8 21.09 3.49 8.45
C ASP A 8 20.00 2.43 8.19
N VAL A 9 18.77 2.74 8.60
CA VAL A 9 17.60 1.87 8.37
C VAL A 9 17.28 1.96 6.87
N PRO A 10 17.32 0.84 6.13
CA PRO A 10 17.05 0.86 4.70
C PRO A 10 15.66 1.41 4.38
N VAL A 11 15.60 2.39 3.49
CA VAL A 11 14.34 2.98 3.00
C VAL A 11 13.90 2.41 1.65
N GLY A 12 14.54 1.32 1.20
CA GLY A 12 14.30 0.69 -0.10
C GLY A 12 12.85 0.23 -0.26
N GLY A 13 12.33 -0.51 0.73
CA GLY A 13 10.94 -0.95 0.76
C GLY A 13 9.95 0.22 0.69
N LEU A 14 10.22 1.29 1.47
CA LEU A 14 9.35 2.48 1.49
C LEU A 14 9.30 3.18 0.12
N ARG A 15 10.44 3.30 -0.55
CA ARG A 15 10.52 3.87 -1.91
C ARG A 15 9.76 3.02 -2.91
N ALA A 16 9.86 1.69 -2.81
CA ALA A 16 9.11 0.79 -3.68
C ALA A 16 7.60 0.92 -3.45
N MET A 17 7.16 0.98 -2.19
CA MET A 17 5.76 1.17 -1.83
C MET A 17 5.21 2.50 -2.33
N GLY A 18 5.99 3.58 -2.18
CA GLY A 18 5.61 4.90 -2.69
C GLY A 18 5.40 4.93 -4.20
N ARG A 19 6.26 4.25 -4.99
CA ARG A 19 6.07 4.13 -6.44
C ARG A 19 4.81 3.36 -6.79
N LEU A 20 4.59 2.22 -6.14
CA LEU A 20 3.42 1.37 -6.41
C LEU A 20 2.11 2.10 -6.09
N VAL A 21 2.05 2.77 -4.94
CA VAL A 21 0.89 3.58 -4.53
C VAL A 21 0.63 4.72 -5.52
N HIS A 22 1.69 5.42 -5.94
CA HIS A 22 1.58 6.49 -6.93
C HIS A 22 1.04 5.98 -8.27
N GLU A 23 1.60 4.87 -8.78
CA GLU A 23 1.12 4.24 -10.01
C GLU A 23 -0.35 3.81 -9.90
N ASN A 24 -0.74 3.20 -8.79
CA ASN A 24 -2.12 2.75 -8.58
C ASN A 24 -3.11 3.92 -8.52
N LEU A 25 -2.73 5.01 -7.84
CA LEU A 25 -3.52 6.24 -7.77
C LEU A 25 -3.70 6.89 -9.15
N CYS A 26 -2.62 6.98 -9.94
CA CYS A 26 -2.71 7.49 -11.31
C CYS A 26 -3.67 6.65 -12.16
N ARG A 27 -3.58 5.31 -12.09
CA ARG A 27 -4.48 4.41 -12.81
C ARG A 27 -5.95 4.57 -12.36
N ALA A 28 -6.20 4.75 -11.06
CA ALA A 28 -7.55 4.98 -10.54
C ALA A 28 -8.17 6.28 -11.08
N ILE A 29 -7.37 7.35 -11.13
CA ILE A 29 -7.79 8.65 -11.69
C ILE A 29 -8.04 8.54 -13.19
N ASP A 30 -7.17 7.85 -13.92
CA ASP A 30 -7.31 7.61 -15.35
C ASP A 30 -8.58 6.81 -15.68
N ALA A 31 -8.85 5.74 -14.91
CA ALA A 31 -10.06 4.94 -15.04
C ALA A 31 -11.31 5.78 -14.77
N MET A 32 -11.28 6.63 -13.75
CA MET A 32 -12.36 7.56 -13.42
C MET A 32 -12.64 8.55 -14.56
N ALA A 33 -11.59 9.17 -15.11
CA ALA A 33 -11.71 10.16 -16.18
C ALA A 33 -12.31 9.57 -17.46
N ARG A 34 -12.01 8.30 -17.75
CA ARG A 34 -12.48 7.58 -18.96
C ARG A 34 -13.74 6.75 -18.74
N ARG A 35 -14.26 6.69 -17.50
CA ARG A 35 -15.33 5.74 -17.09
C ARG A 35 -15.00 4.30 -17.46
N ASP A 36 -13.73 3.92 -17.29
CA ASP A 36 -13.20 2.63 -17.68
C ASP A 36 -13.36 1.62 -16.54
N SER A 37 -14.33 0.71 -16.68
CA SER A 37 -14.60 -0.35 -15.70
C SER A 37 -13.49 -1.39 -15.65
N GLU A 38 -12.84 -1.71 -16.77
CA GLU A 38 -11.73 -2.68 -16.81
C GLU A 38 -10.50 -2.11 -16.09
N GLY A 39 -10.18 -0.84 -16.34
CA GLY A 39 -9.14 -0.11 -15.63
C GLY A 39 -9.39 -0.04 -14.12
N ALA A 40 -10.64 0.16 -13.70
CA ALA A 40 -11.02 0.12 -12.30
C ALA A 40 -10.79 -1.28 -11.67
N VAL A 41 -11.17 -2.36 -12.36
CA VAL A 41 -10.90 -3.72 -11.88
C VAL A 41 -9.39 -3.97 -11.73
N ALA A 42 -8.58 -3.51 -12.67
CA ALA A 42 -7.12 -3.65 -12.58
C ALA A 42 -6.52 -2.94 -11.36
N VAL A 43 -7.01 -1.75 -11.02
CA VAL A 43 -6.61 -1.01 -9.79
C VAL A 43 -6.99 -1.80 -8.54
N TRP A 44 -8.20 -2.37 -8.52
CA TRP A 44 -8.71 -3.15 -7.39
C TRP A 44 -7.86 -4.40 -7.10
N TYR A 45 -7.36 -5.10 -8.14
CA TYR A 45 -6.42 -6.20 -7.96
C TYR A 45 -4.99 -5.75 -7.57
N SER A 46 -4.59 -4.54 -7.96
CA SER A 46 -3.22 -4.04 -7.72
C SER A 46 -2.96 -3.67 -6.26
N ASP A 47 -4.01 -3.44 -5.46
CA ASP A 47 -3.93 -3.11 -4.03
C ASP A 47 -3.26 -4.21 -3.20
N ALA A 48 -3.45 -5.47 -3.61
CA ALA A 48 -2.86 -6.65 -2.96
C ALA A 48 -1.33 -6.54 -2.79
N ALA A 49 -0.64 -5.97 -3.79
CA ALA A 49 0.81 -5.80 -3.74
C ALA A 49 1.25 -4.69 -2.77
N ILE A 50 0.40 -3.67 -2.54
CA ILE A 50 0.65 -2.62 -1.55
C ILE A 50 0.56 -3.19 -0.14
N ASP A 51 -0.47 -4.01 0.12
CA ASP A 51 -0.67 -4.71 1.40
C ASP A 51 0.45 -5.70 1.73
N GLU A 52 0.88 -6.49 0.75
CA GLU A 52 2.01 -7.40 0.89
C GLU A 52 3.29 -6.64 1.27
N LEU A 53 3.57 -5.55 0.57
CA LEU A 53 4.77 -4.75 0.79
C LEU A 53 4.74 -4.04 2.15
N TYR A 54 3.58 -3.51 2.55
CA TYR A 54 3.38 -2.97 3.90
C TYR A 54 3.68 -4.03 4.97
N THR A 55 3.15 -5.25 4.79
CA THR A 55 3.35 -6.36 5.73
C THR A 55 4.82 -6.78 5.82
N ALA A 56 5.52 -6.84 4.69
CA ALA A 56 6.94 -7.15 4.63
C ALA A 56 7.76 -6.07 5.38
N MET A 57 7.51 -4.79 5.05
CA MET A 57 8.17 -3.66 5.70
C MET A 57 7.90 -3.60 7.21
N PHE A 58 6.67 -3.91 7.64
CA PHE A 58 6.34 -3.92 9.05
C PHE A 58 7.23 -4.90 9.82
N ARG A 59 7.39 -6.12 9.29
CA ARG A 59 8.26 -7.15 9.91
C ARG A 59 9.72 -6.71 9.92
N GLU A 60 10.21 -6.20 8.80
CA GLU A 60 11.58 -5.70 8.67
C GLU A 60 11.89 -4.60 9.70
N LEU A 61 11.03 -3.58 9.80
CA LEU A 61 11.23 -2.47 10.73
C LEU A 61 11.16 -2.93 12.20
N VAL A 62 10.28 -3.88 12.54
CA VAL A 62 10.22 -4.46 13.88
C VAL A 62 11.51 -5.24 14.19
N THR A 63 12.06 -5.99 13.23
CA THR A 63 13.36 -6.67 13.40
C THR A 63 14.47 -5.67 13.70
N TYR A 64 14.55 -4.55 12.97
CA TYR A 64 15.53 -3.50 13.28
C TYR A 64 15.39 -2.92 14.69
N MET A 65 14.14 -2.71 15.15
CA MET A 65 13.88 -2.24 16.52
C MET A 65 14.34 -3.24 17.58
N MET A 66 14.22 -4.54 17.31
CA MET A 66 14.65 -5.62 18.21
C MET A 66 16.18 -5.76 18.24
N GLU A 67 16.86 -5.57 17.11
CA GLU A 67 18.32 -5.65 17.00
C GLU A 67 19.02 -4.45 17.64
N ASP A 68 18.49 -3.24 17.46
CA ASP A 68 19.05 -2.02 18.07
C ASP A 68 17.93 -1.07 18.55
N PRO A 69 17.68 -0.97 19.88
CA PRO A 69 16.67 -0.08 20.44
C PRO A 69 16.83 1.41 20.10
N ARG A 70 18.04 1.86 19.69
CA ARG A 70 18.25 3.25 19.24
C ARG A 70 17.51 3.55 17.95
N THR A 71 17.17 2.54 17.16
CA THR A 71 16.43 2.67 15.89
C THR A 71 14.93 2.86 16.09
N ILE A 72 14.38 2.59 17.29
CA ILE A 72 12.93 2.61 17.58
C ILE A 72 12.25 3.88 17.07
N ARG A 73 12.86 5.05 17.33
CA ARG A 73 12.31 6.34 16.88
C ARG A 73 12.22 6.41 15.34
N SER A 74 13.32 6.13 14.64
CA SER A 74 13.39 6.17 13.18
C SER A 74 12.44 5.15 12.54
N CYS A 75 12.47 3.90 13.01
CA CYS A 75 11.60 2.84 12.50
C CYS A 75 10.11 3.15 12.74
N THR A 76 9.76 3.79 13.86
CA THR A 76 8.36 4.21 14.13
C THR A 76 7.91 5.28 13.13
N HIS A 77 8.75 6.26 12.81
CA HIS A 77 8.43 7.24 11.77
C HIS A 77 8.26 6.58 10.40
N LEU A 78 9.12 5.62 10.05
CA LEU A 78 9.00 4.87 8.79
C LEU A 78 7.71 4.04 8.73
N LEU A 79 7.32 3.39 9.84
CA LEU A 79 6.04 2.68 9.96
C LEU A 79 4.85 3.62 9.73
N PHE A 80 4.86 4.83 10.30
CA PHE A 80 3.80 5.79 10.06
C PHE A 80 3.74 6.22 8.59
N ILE A 81 4.88 6.44 7.93
CA ILE A 81 4.88 6.77 6.51
C ILE A 81 4.32 5.59 5.69
N ALA A 82 4.79 4.37 5.95
CA ALA A 82 4.29 3.16 5.28
C ALA A 82 2.78 2.99 5.48
N LYS A 83 2.26 3.23 6.69
CA LYS A 83 0.82 3.16 6.95
C LYS A 83 0.05 4.23 6.18
N ASN A 84 0.56 5.45 6.06
CA ASN A 84 -0.08 6.47 5.25
C ASN A 84 -0.09 6.11 3.76
N LEU A 85 0.98 5.46 3.26
CA LEU A 85 1.03 4.94 1.89
C LEU A 85 -0.03 3.85 1.66
N GLU A 86 -0.19 2.90 2.59
CA GLU A 86 -1.24 1.87 2.51
C GLU A 86 -2.64 2.50 2.47
N ARG A 87 -2.90 3.52 3.30
CA ARG A 87 -4.19 4.23 3.28
C ARG A 87 -4.46 4.94 1.97
N ILE A 88 -3.43 5.46 1.29
CA ILE A 88 -3.57 6.05 -0.04
C ILE A 88 -3.92 4.95 -1.06
N GLY A 89 -3.30 3.77 -0.95
CA GLY A 89 -3.66 2.58 -1.74
C GLY A 89 -5.13 2.21 -1.58
N ASP A 90 -5.61 2.05 -0.34
CA ASP A 90 -7.01 1.78 -0.04
C ASP A 90 -7.96 2.84 -0.61
N HIS A 91 -7.60 4.12 -0.55
CA HIS A 91 -8.39 5.19 -1.16
C HIS A 91 -8.42 5.11 -2.69
N ALA A 92 -7.33 4.71 -3.35
CA ALA A 92 -7.32 4.45 -4.79
C ALA A 92 -8.27 3.29 -5.15
N THR A 93 -8.29 2.23 -4.34
CA THR A 93 -9.22 1.10 -4.50
C THR A 93 -10.67 1.53 -4.33
N ASN A 94 -10.99 2.33 -3.31
CA ASN A 94 -12.33 2.87 -3.09
C ASN A 94 -12.79 3.75 -4.28
N ILE A 95 -11.87 4.50 -4.91
CA ILE A 95 -12.18 5.24 -6.14
C ILE A 95 -12.52 4.26 -7.26
N ALA A 96 -11.70 3.22 -7.47
CA ALA A 96 -11.93 2.23 -8.50
C ALA A 96 -13.28 1.49 -8.35
N GLU A 97 -13.65 1.08 -7.13
CA GLU A 97 -14.95 0.47 -6.84
C GLU A 97 -16.12 1.37 -7.27
N ARG A 98 -16.02 2.68 -6.99
CA ARG A 98 -17.03 3.66 -7.39
C ARG A 98 -17.06 3.89 -8.91
N VAL A 99 -15.90 3.88 -9.57
CA VAL A 99 -15.80 4.00 -11.03
C VAL A 99 -16.46 2.81 -11.70
N TYR A 100 -16.16 1.59 -11.24
CA TYR A 100 -16.76 0.37 -11.75
C TYR A 100 -18.29 0.43 -11.62
N TYR A 101 -18.80 0.73 -10.43
CA TYR A 101 -20.24 0.89 -10.20
C TYR A 101 -20.87 1.97 -11.08
N ALA A 102 -20.21 3.11 -11.25
CA ALA A 102 -20.71 4.20 -12.09
C ALA A 102 -20.74 3.86 -13.60
N ALA A 103 -19.92 2.89 -14.04
CA ALA A 103 -19.85 2.45 -15.43
C ALA A 103 -20.79 1.27 -15.72
N THR A 104 -20.95 0.34 -14.77
CA THR A 104 -21.68 -0.94 -14.99
C THR A 104 -23.02 -1.01 -14.26
N GLY A 105 -23.21 -0.25 -13.18
CA GLY A 105 -24.33 -0.40 -12.27
C GLY A 105 -24.18 -1.56 -11.28
N GLU A 106 -23.08 -2.30 -11.32
CA GLU A 106 -22.81 -3.46 -10.47
C GLU A 106 -21.73 -3.15 -9.43
N MET A 107 -21.79 -3.81 -8.28
CA MET A 107 -20.74 -3.71 -7.26
C MET A 107 -19.68 -4.79 -7.45
N LEU A 108 -18.41 -4.42 -7.27
CA LEU A 108 -17.34 -5.40 -7.11
C LEU A 108 -17.57 -6.22 -5.82
N PRO A 109 -17.01 -7.45 -5.74
CA PRO A 109 -17.10 -8.25 -4.53
C PRO A 109 -16.61 -7.49 -3.29
N ALA A 110 -17.28 -7.69 -2.16
CA ALA A 110 -16.90 -7.05 -0.90
C ALA A 110 -15.50 -7.48 -0.42
N ASP A 111 -15.14 -8.73 -0.70
CA ASP A 111 -13.83 -9.27 -0.37
C ASP A 111 -12.83 -8.93 -1.48
N ARG A 112 -11.84 -8.11 -1.12
CA ARG A 112 -10.74 -7.75 -2.02
C ARG A 112 -9.76 -8.91 -2.22
N PRO A 113 -9.07 -8.96 -3.37
CA PRO A 113 -8.06 -9.97 -3.64
C PRO A 113 -6.94 -9.76 -2.63
N ARG A 114 -6.72 -10.76 -1.78
CA ARG A 114 -5.58 -10.74 -0.88
C ARG A 114 -4.36 -11.25 -1.62
N GLY A 115 -3.27 -10.51 -1.50
CA GLY A 115 -1.96 -10.92 -1.97
C GLY A 115 -1.59 -12.32 -1.47
N SER A 116 -0.97 -13.10 -2.36
CA SER A 116 -0.76 -14.55 -2.33
C SER A 116 -1.65 -15.32 -1.35
N ALA A 117 -2.68 -15.96 -1.91
CA ALA A 117 -3.45 -17.01 -1.29
C ALA A 117 -2.75 -17.69 -0.09
N LYS A 118 -3.43 -17.68 1.06
CA LYS A 118 -3.45 -18.88 1.87
C LYS A 118 -4.07 -19.99 1.02
N ALA A 119 -3.22 -20.61 0.21
CA ALA A 119 -3.41 -21.93 -0.32
C ALA A 119 -3.60 -22.89 0.86
N ALA A 120 -4.63 -23.73 0.77
CA ALA A 120 -4.83 -24.94 1.56
C ALA A 120 -4.74 -24.81 3.09
N LYS A 121 -5.89 -24.67 3.74
CA LYS A 121 -6.30 -25.65 4.74
C LYS A 121 -7.82 -25.81 4.75
#